data_AF-A0A8K0K5X5-F1
#
_entry.id   AF-A0A8K0K5X5-F1
#
_cell.length_a   1.000
_cell.length_b   1.000
_cell.length_c   1.000
_cell.angle_alpha   90.00
_cell.angle_beta   90.00
_cell.angle_gamma   90.00
#
_symmetry.space_group_name_H-M   'P 1'
#
loop_
_entity.id
_entity.type
_entity.pdbx_description
1 polymer ?
#
loop_
_entity_poly.entity_id
_entity_poly.type
_entity_poly.pdbx_seq_one_letter_code
_entity_poly.pdbx_strand_id
1 'polypeptide(L)'
;MGCDHLSNHPMPDVEYNWVEVTDDFFQCIKELELGELLHDEMFGLFEAMSAIEMMDPKMDAGMLCNRGNKKALSFDQAVQAGTLKLDDLTIEEQIGIIDSTLACVVSWLEGHSLAQTVFTNLYLHKPYQIEDRPIKAFSICILKIVDIFKDFVNRAMVFEEEDFQPMAYGYHLVPDVSESRAIGMLKEVEEDLQRRARASRVASCCSRTNSTETKNPDDVKEADDLVSLFARIKFTKMLYQAMLALGPKREQSSLSDCQKYLTVCTEALEIIQRTTDRGVKPEIPSSEGEKT
;
A
#
# COMPACT_ATOMS: atom_id res chain seq x y z
N MET A 1 -16.35 10.24 -39.76
CA MET A 1 -17.65 10.74 -39.28
C MET A 1 -17.87 10.14 -37.90
N GLY A 2 -17.87 10.83 -36.77
CA GLY A 2 -17.47 12.19 -36.44
C GLY A 2 -16.84 12.13 -35.03
N CYS A 3 -15.81 12.93 -34.81
CA CYS A 3 -15.33 13.26 -33.47
C CYS A 3 -16.36 14.21 -32.86
N ASP A 4 -17.10 13.75 -31.86
CA ASP A 4 -17.92 14.65 -31.05
C ASP A 4 -16.97 15.48 -30.18
N HIS A 5 -16.73 16.70 -30.65
CA HIS A 5 -16.17 17.79 -29.87
C HIS A 5 -17.09 18.02 -28.67
N LEU A 6 -16.68 17.53 -27.50
CA LEU A 6 -17.15 18.07 -26.23
C LEU A 6 -16.86 19.56 -26.25
N SER A 7 -17.92 20.35 -26.45
CA SER A 7 -17.90 21.79 -26.35
C SER A 7 -17.36 22.17 -24.97
N ASN A 8 -16.14 22.69 -24.96
CA ASN A 8 -15.52 23.31 -23.79
C ASN A 8 -16.27 24.63 -23.54
N HIS A 9 -17.48 24.56 -22.99
CA HIS A 9 -18.12 25.74 -22.43
C HIS A 9 -17.28 26.15 -21.23
N PRO A 10 -16.71 27.37 -21.20
CA PRO A 10 -16.15 27.90 -19.98
C PRO A 10 -17.27 27.87 -18.94
N MET A 11 -17.07 27.18 -17.82
CA MET A 11 -17.96 27.41 -16.68
C MET A 11 -17.92 28.92 -16.42
N PRO A 12 -19.07 29.59 -16.23
CA PRO A 12 -19.07 31.02 -15.95
C PRO A 12 -18.14 31.25 -14.76
N ASP A 13 -17.18 32.16 -14.90
CA ASP A 13 -16.33 32.58 -13.79
C ASP A 13 -17.25 32.98 -12.65
N VAL A 14 -17.22 32.20 -11.57
CA VAL A 14 -18.04 32.49 -10.40
C VAL A 14 -17.44 33.75 -9.78
N GLU A 15 -18.09 34.87 -10.02
CA GLU A 15 -17.67 36.16 -9.49
C GLU A 15 -18.12 36.23 -8.02
N TYR A 16 -17.21 35.90 -7.11
CA TYR A 16 -17.48 35.94 -5.67
C TYR A 16 -17.36 37.36 -5.15
N ASN A 17 -18.45 37.91 -4.60
CA ASN A 17 -18.47 39.20 -3.92
C ASN A 17 -18.09 39.03 -2.44
N TRP A 18 -16.82 38.73 -2.16
CA TRP A 18 -16.32 38.59 -0.79
C TRP A 18 -16.35 39.94 -0.07
N VAL A 19 -16.99 39.98 1.09
CA VAL A 19 -17.02 41.14 1.99
C VAL A 19 -16.23 40.78 3.25
N GLU A 20 -15.34 41.68 3.64
CA GLU A 20 -14.54 41.56 4.86
C GLU A 20 -15.42 41.92 6.06
N VAL A 21 -15.47 41.04 7.06
CA VAL A 21 -16.38 41.15 8.22
C VAL A 21 -15.65 40.98 9.56
N THR A 22 -14.30 41.01 9.58
CA THR A 22 -13.50 40.70 10.77
C THR A 22 -13.78 41.69 11.90
N ASP A 23 -13.73 42.99 11.59
CA ASP A 23 -13.93 44.04 12.60
C ASP A 23 -15.35 44.01 13.18
N ASP A 24 -16.36 43.86 12.34
CA ASP A 24 -17.76 43.74 12.74
C ASP A 24 -17.98 42.49 13.62
N PHE A 25 -17.39 41.35 13.22
CA PHE A 25 -17.47 40.11 13.99
C PHE A 25 -16.83 40.27 15.38
N PHE A 26 -15.61 40.80 15.46
CA PHE A 26 -14.91 41.03 16.74
C PHE A 26 -15.58 42.10 17.61
N GLN A 27 -16.38 43.00 17.03
CA GLN A 27 -17.18 43.95 17.80
C GLN A 27 -18.39 43.26 18.43
N CYS A 28 -19.10 42.40 17.69
CA CYS A 28 -20.27 41.66 18.18
C CYS A 28 -19.92 40.66 19.30
N ILE A 29 -18.79 39.96 19.21
CA ILE A 29 -18.43 38.95 20.24
C ILE A 29 -18.19 39.55 21.64
N LYS A 30 -17.98 40.88 21.75
CA LYS A 30 -17.79 41.55 23.05
C LYS A 30 -19.04 41.57 23.91
N GLU A 31 -20.20 41.28 23.31
CA GLU A 31 -21.48 41.16 24.02
C GLU A 31 -21.65 39.82 24.74
N LEU A 32 -20.83 38.81 24.40
CA LEU A 32 -20.87 37.50 25.04
C LEU A 32 -20.22 37.54 26.42
N GLU A 33 -20.92 37.02 27.44
CA GLU A 33 -20.39 36.87 28.78
C GLU A 33 -19.54 35.59 28.94
N LEU A 34 -18.76 35.52 30.02
CA LEU A 34 -17.94 34.34 30.31
C LEU A 34 -18.82 33.10 30.49
N GLY A 35 -18.63 32.11 29.64
CA GLY A 35 -19.39 30.86 29.65
C GLY A 35 -20.54 30.82 28.64
N GLU A 36 -20.80 31.92 27.94
CA GLU A 36 -21.74 31.92 26.81
C GLU A 36 -21.07 31.43 25.52
N LEU A 37 -21.83 30.72 24.71
CA LEU A 37 -21.40 30.18 23.43
C LEU A 37 -22.53 30.36 22.41
N LEU A 38 -22.22 31.05 21.32
CA LEU A 38 -23.14 31.19 20.20
C LEU A 38 -22.99 30.00 19.26
N HIS A 39 -24.03 29.18 19.13
CA HIS A 39 -24.11 28.09 18.18
C HIS A 39 -25.58 27.84 17.76
N ASP A 40 -25.79 27.08 16.69
CA ASP A 40 -27.12 26.69 16.25
C ASP A 40 -27.81 25.77 17.27
N GLU A 41 -29.14 25.84 17.39
CA GLU A 41 -29.91 25.03 18.34
C GLU A 41 -29.74 23.52 18.12
N MET A 42 -29.48 23.09 16.88
CA MET A 42 -29.28 21.68 16.53
C MET A 42 -27.82 21.23 16.68
N PHE A 43 -26.87 22.15 16.93
CA PHE A 43 -25.46 21.82 17.07
C PHE A 43 -25.14 21.33 18.48
N GLY A 44 -24.74 20.07 18.60
CA GLY A 44 -24.35 19.46 19.88
C GLY A 44 -22.88 19.69 20.22
N LEU A 45 -22.58 20.12 21.45
CA LEU A 45 -21.19 20.35 21.89
C LEU A 45 -20.32 19.08 21.89
N PHE A 46 -20.93 17.90 21.92
CA PHE A 46 -20.20 16.64 21.76
C PHE A 46 -19.58 16.52 20.35
N GLU A 47 -20.24 17.05 19.32
CA GLU A 47 -19.71 17.08 17.96
C GLU A 47 -18.48 17.99 17.88
N ALA A 48 -18.49 19.11 18.62
CA ALA A 48 -17.36 20.02 18.72
C ALA A 48 -16.10 19.37 19.33
N MET A 49 -16.24 18.30 20.13
CA MET A 49 -15.09 17.58 20.69
C MET A 49 -14.25 16.86 19.63
N SER A 50 -14.83 16.59 18.45
CA SER A 50 -14.12 15.98 17.31
C SER A 50 -13.49 17.00 16.36
N ALA A 51 -13.71 18.30 16.61
CA ALA A 51 -13.22 19.36 15.74
C ALA A 51 -11.68 19.41 15.72
N ILE A 52 -11.13 19.64 14.54
CA ILE A 52 -9.68 19.84 14.35
C ILE A 52 -9.35 21.30 14.68
N GLU A 53 -8.38 21.49 15.58
CA GLU A 53 -7.84 22.81 15.89
C GLU A 53 -6.73 23.16 14.90
N MET A 54 -6.96 24.18 14.07
CA MET A 54 -5.95 24.68 13.14
C MET A 54 -4.76 25.26 13.90
N MET A 55 -3.56 25.09 13.36
CA MET A 55 -2.28 25.50 13.96
C MET A 55 -1.88 24.74 15.24
N ASP A 56 -2.72 23.83 15.78
CA ASP A 56 -2.28 22.93 16.83
C ASP A 56 -1.38 21.83 16.24
N PRO A 57 -0.18 21.60 16.79
CA PRO A 57 0.76 20.65 16.18
C PRO A 57 0.37 19.18 16.17
N LYS A 58 -0.59 18.78 17.02
CA LYS A 58 -1.04 17.40 17.13
C LYS A 58 -2.34 17.18 16.37
N MET A 59 -3.20 18.19 16.31
CA MET A 59 -4.50 18.12 15.65
C MET A 59 -4.42 18.55 14.17
N ASP A 60 -3.53 19.47 13.82
CA ASP A 60 -3.36 19.98 12.45
C ASP A 60 -2.29 19.19 11.68
N ALA A 61 -2.73 18.34 10.75
CA ALA A 61 -1.85 17.58 9.86
C ALA A 61 -0.95 18.49 9.00
N GLY A 62 -1.40 19.71 8.68
CA GLY A 62 -0.61 20.72 7.95
C GLY A 62 0.60 21.20 8.73
N MET A 63 0.55 21.15 10.06
CA MET A 63 1.68 21.50 10.94
C MET A 63 2.73 20.39 11.00
N LEU A 64 2.33 19.12 10.94
CA LEU A 64 3.25 17.97 10.93
C LEU A 64 4.07 17.87 9.65
N CYS A 65 3.48 18.22 8.49
CA CYS A 65 4.20 18.29 7.21
C CYS A 65 5.37 19.29 7.22
N ASN A 66 5.38 20.24 8.16
CA ASN A 66 6.43 21.25 8.33
C ASN A 66 7.43 20.93 9.45
N ARG A 67 7.20 19.86 10.24
CA ARG A 67 8.03 19.47 11.40
C ARG A 67 8.96 18.33 11.04
N GLY A 68 9.98 18.63 10.25
CA GLY A 68 11.08 17.73 9.93
C GLY A 68 11.64 17.94 8.53
N ASN A 69 12.94 17.71 8.35
CA ASN A 69 13.63 17.82 7.04
C ASN A 69 13.15 16.79 5.98
N LYS A 70 12.16 15.95 6.27
CA LYS A 70 11.63 14.94 5.35
C LYS A 70 10.13 15.17 5.14
N LYS A 71 9.81 16.10 4.23
CA LYS A 71 8.46 16.27 3.70
C LYS A 71 7.98 14.92 3.14
N ALA A 72 6.86 14.40 3.64
CA ALA A 72 6.24 13.21 3.07
C ALA A 72 5.94 13.48 1.59
N LEU A 73 6.55 12.69 0.70
CA LEU A 73 6.39 12.85 -0.74
C LEU A 73 5.15 12.10 -1.19
N SER A 74 4.29 12.75 -1.97
CA SER A 74 3.27 12.04 -2.74
C SER A 74 3.92 11.19 -3.83
N PHE A 75 3.17 10.24 -4.40
CA PHE A 75 3.65 9.40 -5.51
C PHE A 75 4.30 10.24 -6.64
N ASP A 76 3.60 11.26 -7.15
CA ASP A 76 4.10 12.06 -8.28
C ASP A 76 5.36 12.85 -7.90
N GLN A 77 5.43 13.36 -6.67
CA GLN A 77 6.60 14.07 -6.17
C GLN A 77 7.80 13.13 -5.99
N ALA A 78 7.57 11.92 -5.49
CA ALA A 78 8.62 10.93 -5.27
C ALA A 78 9.21 10.40 -6.59
N VAL A 79 8.38 10.27 -7.64
CA VAL A 79 8.82 9.94 -9.00
C VAL A 79 9.62 11.10 -9.60
N GLN A 80 9.11 12.34 -9.52
CA GLN A 80 9.81 13.52 -10.05
C GLN A 80 11.16 13.78 -9.36
N ALA A 81 11.25 13.50 -8.05
CA ALA A 81 12.48 13.60 -7.29
C ALA A 81 13.47 12.44 -7.54
N GLY A 82 13.09 11.42 -8.31
CA GLY A 82 13.91 10.23 -8.55
C GLY A 82 14.08 9.32 -7.33
N THR A 83 13.29 9.54 -6.27
CA THR A 83 13.34 8.73 -5.02
C THR A 83 12.52 7.46 -5.12
N LEU A 84 11.52 7.42 -6.01
CA LEU A 84 10.69 6.25 -6.29
C LEU A 84 10.99 5.75 -7.70
N LYS A 85 11.62 4.59 -7.81
CA LYS A 85 11.89 3.91 -9.09
C LYS A 85 10.62 3.26 -9.61
N LEU A 86 10.34 3.35 -10.91
CA LEU A 86 9.19 2.67 -11.53
C LEU A 86 9.62 1.42 -12.31
N ASP A 87 10.87 1.38 -12.75
CA ASP A 87 11.57 0.33 -13.46
C ASP A 87 12.93 0.03 -12.82
N ASP A 88 13.60 -1.01 -13.33
CA ASP A 88 14.95 -1.43 -12.92
C ASP A 88 15.12 -1.64 -11.40
N LEU A 89 14.06 -2.08 -10.73
CA LEU A 89 14.14 -2.51 -9.34
C LEU A 89 14.96 -3.80 -9.25
N THR A 90 16.00 -3.78 -8.44
CA THR A 90 16.78 -4.98 -8.14
C THR A 90 15.91 -6.00 -7.41
N ILE A 91 16.29 -7.30 -7.50
CA ILE A 91 15.52 -8.37 -6.84
C ILE A 91 15.47 -8.13 -5.32
N GLU A 92 16.55 -7.63 -4.71
CA GLU A 92 16.62 -7.29 -3.29
C GLU A 92 15.66 -6.15 -2.92
N GLU A 93 15.56 -5.10 -3.75
CA GLU A 93 14.59 -4.01 -3.55
C GLU A 93 13.15 -4.54 -3.67
N GLN A 94 12.88 -5.38 -4.67
CA GLN A 94 11.55 -5.97 -4.86
C GLN A 94 11.13 -6.82 -3.66
N ILE A 95 12.05 -7.64 -3.14
CA ILE A 95 11.85 -8.43 -1.92
C ILE A 95 11.56 -7.52 -0.72
N GLY A 96 12.37 -6.47 -0.52
CA GLY A 96 12.21 -5.54 0.59
C GLY A 96 10.86 -4.79 0.57
N ILE A 97 10.41 -4.37 -0.62
CA ILE A 97 9.10 -3.73 -0.82
C ILE A 97 7.97 -4.70 -0.46
N ILE A 98 8.04 -5.95 -0.92
CA ILE A 98 7.02 -6.96 -0.64
C ILE A 98 6.95 -7.26 0.86
N ASP A 99 8.10 -7.52 1.49
CA ASP A 99 8.16 -7.88 2.92
C ASP A 99 7.65 -6.74 3.81
N SER A 100 8.06 -5.50 3.52
CA SER A 100 7.57 -4.33 4.24
C SER A 100 6.07 -4.14 4.08
N THR A 101 5.54 -4.37 2.86
CA THR A 101 4.10 -4.28 2.59
C THR A 101 3.32 -5.36 3.35
N LEU A 102 3.81 -6.60 3.38
CA LEU A 102 3.17 -7.69 4.12
C LEU A 102 3.16 -7.41 5.62
N ALA A 103 4.25 -6.87 6.18
CA ALA A 103 4.30 -6.43 7.56
C ALA A 103 3.25 -5.33 7.85
N CYS A 104 3.14 -4.34 6.96
CA CYS A 104 2.11 -3.30 7.08
C CYS A 104 0.68 -3.86 7.00
N VAL A 105 0.43 -4.88 6.17
CA VAL A 105 -0.89 -5.56 6.13
C VAL A 105 -1.18 -6.23 7.46
N VAL A 106 -0.21 -6.90 8.09
CA VAL A 106 -0.39 -7.50 9.42
C VAL A 106 -0.68 -6.42 10.46
N SER A 107 0.11 -5.34 10.50
CA SER A 107 -0.13 -4.23 11.45
C SER A 107 -1.52 -3.60 11.27
N TRP A 108 -2.02 -3.50 10.04
CA TRP A 108 -3.38 -3.05 9.79
C TRP A 108 -4.43 -4.03 10.36
N LEU A 109 -4.24 -5.33 10.17
CA LEU A 109 -5.11 -6.36 10.75
C LEU A 109 -5.06 -6.40 12.29
N GLU A 110 -4.02 -5.85 12.90
CA GLU A 110 -3.89 -5.66 14.36
C GLU A 110 -4.58 -4.38 14.88
N GLY A 111 -5.25 -3.62 14.01
CA GLY A 111 -6.09 -2.47 14.40
C GLY A 111 -5.53 -1.09 14.03
N HIS A 112 -4.31 -1.01 13.47
CA HIS A 112 -3.78 0.27 13.00
C HIS A 112 -4.51 0.80 11.76
N SER A 113 -4.37 2.08 11.41
CA SER A 113 -5.04 2.64 10.24
C SER A 113 -4.35 2.24 8.92
N LEU A 114 -5.13 2.10 7.83
CA LEU A 114 -4.58 1.87 6.48
C LEU A 114 -3.63 3.00 6.04
N ALA A 115 -3.95 4.25 6.38
CA ALA A 115 -3.14 5.42 6.03
C ALA A 115 -1.74 5.39 6.66
N GLN A 116 -1.62 4.87 7.88
CA GLN A 116 -0.35 4.78 8.62
C GLN A 116 0.42 3.48 8.36
N THR A 117 -0.19 2.50 7.71
CA THR A 117 0.41 1.18 7.46
C THR A 117 0.53 0.91 5.96
N VAL A 118 -0.45 0.24 5.35
CA VAL A 118 -0.41 -0.24 3.96
C VAL A 118 -0.20 0.91 2.98
N PHE A 119 -0.87 2.05 3.15
CA PHE A 119 -0.74 3.19 2.24
C PHE A 119 0.50 4.06 2.47
N THR A 120 1.40 3.68 3.38
CA THR A 120 2.76 4.24 3.39
C THR A 120 3.56 3.75 2.18
N ASN A 121 3.18 2.62 1.58
CA ASN A 121 3.75 2.15 0.33
C ASN A 121 3.17 2.94 -0.86
N LEU A 122 3.97 3.85 -1.42
CA LEU A 122 3.59 4.67 -2.57
C LEU A 122 3.26 3.85 -3.83
N TYR A 123 3.85 2.66 -4.02
CA TYR A 123 3.53 1.79 -5.17
C TYR A 123 2.03 1.42 -5.22
N LEU A 124 1.35 1.37 -4.07
CA LEU A 124 -0.07 1.04 -3.99
C LEU A 124 -0.98 2.21 -4.43
N HIS A 125 -0.46 3.43 -4.53
CA HIS A 125 -1.26 4.60 -4.88
C HIS A 125 -1.58 4.66 -6.37
N LYS A 126 -0.59 4.33 -7.22
CA LYS A 126 -0.72 4.32 -8.69
C LYS A 126 -0.08 3.08 -9.31
N PRO A 127 -0.61 1.87 -9.03
CA PRO A 127 0.01 0.60 -9.45
C PRO A 127 0.15 0.45 -10.98
N TYR A 128 -0.67 1.16 -11.77
CA TYR A 128 -0.60 1.12 -13.23
C TYR A 128 0.64 1.78 -13.82
N GLN A 129 1.24 2.74 -13.11
CA GLN A 129 2.42 3.48 -13.57
C GLN A 129 3.74 2.74 -13.31
N ILE A 130 3.72 1.68 -12.49
CA ILE A 130 4.88 0.83 -12.24
C ILE A 130 5.24 0.11 -13.54
N GLU A 131 6.50 -0.06 -13.89
CA GLU A 131 6.91 -0.81 -15.09
C GLU A 131 7.31 -2.23 -14.74
N ASP A 132 7.97 -2.42 -13.59
CA ASP A 132 8.36 -3.72 -13.07
C ASP A 132 7.14 -4.64 -12.83
N ARG A 133 7.05 -5.69 -13.65
CA ARG A 133 5.92 -6.63 -13.63
C ARG A 133 5.68 -7.28 -12.27
N PRO A 134 6.71 -7.74 -11.51
CA PRO A 134 6.47 -8.37 -10.22
C PRO A 134 5.82 -7.42 -9.22
N ILE A 135 6.32 -6.18 -9.10
CA ILE A 135 5.78 -5.19 -8.16
C ILE A 135 4.41 -4.71 -8.63
N LYS A 136 4.20 -4.45 -9.92
CA LYS A 136 2.86 -4.12 -10.45
C LYS A 136 1.82 -5.20 -10.10
N ALA A 137 2.12 -6.46 -10.38
CA ALA A 137 1.20 -7.57 -10.13
C ALA A 137 0.94 -7.76 -8.62
N PHE A 138 2.00 -7.64 -7.80
CA PHE A 138 1.92 -7.68 -6.35
C PHE A 138 1.05 -6.55 -5.80
N SER A 139 1.31 -5.29 -6.18
CA SER A 139 0.58 -4.11 -5.72
C SER A 139 -0.92 -4.18 -6.02
N ILE A 140 -1.29 -4.59 -7.25
CA ILE A 140 -2.69 -4.80 -7.63
C ILE A 140 -3.33 -5.89 -6.76
N CYS A 141 -2.62 -7.01 -6.54
CA CYS A 141 -3.15 -8.09 -5.73
C CYS A 141 -3.32 -7.71 -4.26
N ILE A 142 -2.37 -6.98 -3.67
CA ILE A 142 -2.46 -6.49 -2.30
C ILE A 142 -3.68 -5.58 -2.12
N LEU A 143 -3.93 -4.67 -3.05
CA LEU A 143 -5.13 -3.81 -3.00
C LEU A 143 -6.43 -4.64 -3.01
N LYS A 144 -6.45 -5.75 -3.77
CA LYS A 144 -7.58 -6.69 -3.75
C LYS A 144 -7.69 -7.50 -2.47
N ILE A 145 -6.59 -7.93 -1.88
CA ILE A 145 -6.59 -8.60 -0.58
C ILE A 145 -7.12 -7.66 0.50
N VAL A 146 -6.68 -6.40 0.50
CA VAL A 146 -7.18 -5.35 1.40
C VAL A 146 -8.70 -5.16 1.23
N ASP A 147 -9.19 -5.11 0.00
CA ASP A 147 -10.63 -4.99 -0.27
C ASP A 147 -11.42 -6.19 0.28
N ILE A 148 -10.93 -7.42 0.08
CA ILE A 148 -11.56 -8.62 0.64
C ILE A 148 -11.55 -8.62 2.17
N PHE A 149 -10.43 -8.27 2.79
CA PHE A 149 -10.35 -8.19 4.26
C PHE A 149 -11.32 -7.16 4.83
N LYS A 150 -11.43 -5.98 4.21
CA LYS A 150 -12.44 -4.99 4.58
C LYS A 150 -13.85 -5.56 4.46
N ASP A 151 -14.17 -6.24 3.38
CA ASP A 151 -15.48 -6.85 3.18
C ASP A 151 -15.77 -7.96 4.21
N PHE A 152 -14.78 -8.76 4.60
CA PHE A 152 -14.93 -9.73 5.68
C PHE A 152 -15.24 -9.07 7.02
N VAL A 153 -14.47 -8.04 7.40
CA VAL A 153 -14.66 -7.34 8.68
C VAL A 153 -16.01 -6.63 8.71
N ASN A 154 -16.37 -5.94 7.63
CA ASN A 154 -17.68 -5.29 7.50
C ASN A 154 -18.83 -6.29 7.61
N ARG A 155 -18.73 -7.46 6.96
CA ARG A 155 -19.76 -8.51 7.06
C ARG A 155 -19.83 -9.17 8.43
N ALA A 156 -18.70 -9.26 9.13
CA ALA A 156 -18.65 -9.76 10.50
C ALA A 156 -19.17 -8.73 11.52
N MET A 157 -19.37 -7.48 11.12
CA MET A 157 -19.81 -6.37 11.98
C MET A 157 -18.84 -6.09 13.15
N VAL A 158 -17.54 -6.32 12.94
CA VAL A 158 -16.46 -6.13 13.92
C VAL A 158 -15.55 -4.97 13.53
N PHE A 159 -16.13 -3.80 13.29
CA PHE A 159 -15.44 -2.62 12.77
C PHE A 159 -15.45 -1.44 13.77
N GLU A 160 -15.58 -1.70 15.06
CA GLU A 160 -15.36 -0.65 16.06
C GLU A 160 -13.91 -0.19 15.98
N GLU A 161 -13.65 1.13 16.05
CA GLU A 161 -12.31 1.70 15.80
C GLU A 161 -11.24 1.21 16.80
N GLU A 162 -11.64 0.57 17.90
CA GLU A 162 -10.77 -0.14 18.83
C GLU A 162 -10.23 -1.46 18.25
N ASP A 163 -11.07 -2.18 17.49
CA ASP A 163 -10.77 -3.51 16.95
C ASP A 163 -10.23 -3.46 15.51
N PHE A 164 -10.76 -2.55 14.69
CA PHE A 164 -10.38 -2.43 13.29
C PHE A 164 -10.73 -1.08 12.68
N GLN A 165 -9.81 -0.52 11.88
CA GLN A 165 -10.03 0.74 11.16
C GLN A 165 -10.26 0.48 9.66
N PRO A 166 -11.53 0.41 9.17
CA PRO A 166 -11.84 0.06 7.78
C PRO A 166 -11.65 1.20 6.78
N MET A 167 -11.41 2.43 7.25
CA MET A 167 -11.35 3.61 6.38
C MET A 167 -10.22 3.51 5.35
N ALA A 168 -10.57 3.66 4.07
CA ALA A 168 -9.61 3.65 2.97
C ALA A 168 -9.21 5.06 2.50
N TYR A 169 -9.62 6.12 3.19
CA TYR A 169 -9.13 7.50 2.97
C TYR A 169 -9.16 7.98 1.50
N GLY A 170 -10.16 7.55 0.72
CA GLY A 170 -10.30 7.92 -0.69
C GLY A 170 -9.40 7.15 -1.67
N TYR A 171 -8.61 6.18 -1.21
CA TYR A 171 -7.81 5.32 -2.09
C TYR A 171 -8.68 4.32 -2.87
N HIS A 172 -8.38 4.18 -4.16
CA HIS A 172 -9.13 3.34 -5.08
C HIS A 172 -8.55 1.91 -5.09
N LEU A 173 -9.25 0.94 -4.52
CA LEU A 173 -8.79 -0.46 -4.35
C LEU A 173 -8.85 -1.31 -5.64
N VAL A 174 -8.60 -0.68 -6.80
CA VAL A 174 -8.49 -1.34 -8.11
C VAL A 174 -9.68 -2.28 -8.43
N PRO A 175 -10.92 -1.76 -8.46
CA PRO A 175 -12.12 -2.51 -8.81
C PRO A 175 -12.19 -2.88 -10.29
N ASP A 176 -11.43 -2.19 -11.15
CA ASP A 176 -11.44 -2.35 -12.61
C ASP A 176 -10.66 -3.59 -13.09
N VAL A 177 -9.80 -4.16 -12.26
CA VAL A 177 -9.14 -5.45 -12.56
C VAL A 177 -10.02 -6.60 -12.06
N SER A 178 -10.40 -7.53 -12.95
CA SER A 178 -11.12 -8.75 -12.52
C SER A 178 -10.24 -9.68 -11.67
N GLU A 179 -10.85 -10.49 -10.80
CA GLU A 179 -10.16 -11.50 -9.98
C GLU A 179 -9.26 -12.44 -10.81
N SER A 180 -9.79 -12.96 -11.93
CA SER A 180 -9.08 -13.86 -12.84
C SER A 180 -7.85 -13.19 -13.47
N ARG A 181 -7.95 -11.91 -13.83
CA ARG A 181 -6.84 -11.11 -14.35
C ARG A 181 -5.75 -10.91 -13.29
N ALA A 182 -6.12 -10.57 -12.04
CA ALA A 182 -5.14 -10.40 -10.96
C ALA A 182 -4.35 -11.69 -10.70
N ILE A 183 -5.05 -12.83 -10.64
CA ILE A 183 -4.41 -14.16 -10.52
C ILE A 183 -3.51 -14.46 -11.72
N GLY A 184 -3.98 -14.15 -12.93
CA GLY A 184 -3.22 -14.32 -14.18
C GLY A 184 -1.91 -13.53 -14.19
N MET A 185 -1.94 -12.27 -13.76
CA MET A 185 -0.75 -11.42 -13.67
C MET A 185 0.31 -12.00 -12.72
N LEU A 186 -0.08 -12.48 -11.53
CA LEU A 186 0.85 -13.13 -10.60
C LEU A 186 1.38 -14.45 -11.15
N LYS A 187 0.54 -15.22 -11.84
CA LYS A 187 0.96 -16.48 -12.47
C LYS A 187 2.00 -16.26 -13.58
N GLU A 188 1.83 -15.23 -14.41
CA GLU A 188 2.82 -14.87 -15.43
C GLU A 188 4.17 -14.50 -14.80
N VAL A 189 4.14 -13.75 -13.69
CA VAL A 189 5.35 -13.40 -12.93
C VAL A 189 6.00 -14.65 -12.34
N GLU A 190 5.24 -15.56 -11.74
CA GLU A 190 5.76 -16.84 -11.23
C GLU A 190 6.48 -17.65 -12.32
N GLU A 191 5.85 -17.79 -13.50
CA GLU A 191 6.41 -18.55 -14.62
C GLU A 191 7.69 -17.92 -15.15
N ASP A 192 7.76 -16.58 -15.22
CA ASP A 192 8.97 -15.85 -15.61
C ASP A 192 10.10 -16.02 -14.59
N LEU A 193 9.83 -15.79 -13.30
CA LEU A 193 10.82 -15.96 -12.23
C LEU A 193 11.36 -17.40 -12.19
N GLN A 194 10.50 -18.40 -12.34
CA GLN A 194 10.91 -19.80 -12.39
C GLN A 194 11.76 -20.10 -13.64
N ARG A 195 11.47 -19.49 -14.78
CA ARG A 195 12.28 -19.62 -16.00
C ARG A 195 13.65 -18.99 -15.81
N ARG A 196 13.73 -17.77 -15.27
CA ARG A 196 14.98 -17.06 -14.97
C ARG A 196 15.84 -17.82 -13.97
N ALA A 197 15.25 -18.33 -12.89
CA ALA A 197 15.96 -19.11 -11.87
C ALA A 197 16.58 -20.39 -12.47
N ARG A 198 15.86 -21.09 -13.35
CA ARG A 198 16.39 -22.26 -14.07
C ARG A 198 17.52 -21.88 -15.03
N ALA A 199 17.36 -20.80 -15.79
CA ALA A 199 18.37 -20.32 -16.73
C ALA A 199 19.68 -19.93 -16.01
N SER A 200 19.57 -19.18 -14.90
CA SER A 200 20.73 -18.80 -14.07
C SER A 200 21.47 -20.03 -13.52
N ARG A 201 20.73 -21.04 -13.03
CA ARG A 201 21.33 -22.33 -12.59
C ARG A 201 22.02 -23.10 -13.72
N VAL A 202 21.47 -23.08 -14.93
CA VAL A 202 22.06 -23.76 -16.10
C VAL A 202 23.29 -23.02 -16.60
N ALA A 203 23.26 -21.68 -16.67
CA ALA A 203 24.42 -20.87 -17.04
C ALA A 203 25.62 -21.13 -16.12
N SER A 204 25.36 -21.18 -14.80
CA SER A 204 26.34 -21.59 -13.79
C SER A 204 26.88 -23.02 -14.00
N CYS A 205 26.08 -23.91 -14.62
CA CYS A 205 26.48 -25.29 -14.90
C CYS A 205 27.28 -25.45 -16.20
N CYS A 206 26.94 -24.71 -17.26
CA CYS A 206 27.59 -24.82 -18.57
C CYS A 206 28.98 -24.18 -18.63
N SER A 207 29.31 -23.27 -17.71
CA SER A 207 30.68 -22.76 -17.54
C SER A 207 31.70 -23.84 -17.08
N ARG A 208 31.24 -25.06 -16.72
CA ARG A 208 32.05 -26.16 -16.16
C ARG A 208 32.91 -26.95 -17.17
N THR A 209 32.88 -26.62 -18.46
CA THR A 209 33.57 -27.49 -19.46
C THR A 209 35.09 -27.36 -19.47
N ASN A 210 35.71 -26.40 -18.78
CA ASN A 210 37.15 -26.34 -18.58
C ASN A 210 37.48 -25.90 -17.15
N SER A 211 38.27 -26.71 -16.43
CA SER A 211 38.86 -26.49 -15.09
C SER A 211 37.95 -26.53 -13.85
N THR A 212 38.48 -27.18 -12.82
CA THR A 212 38.02 -27.29 -11.44
C THR A 212 38.02 -25.93 -10.73
N GLU A 213 37.06 -25.07 -11.05
CA GLU A 213 36.81 -23.83 -10.32
C GLU A 213 35.41 -23.85 -9.69
N THR A 214 35.38 -23.44 -8.42
CA THR A 214 34.20 -23.33 -7.55
C THR A 214 33.14 -22.45 -8.22
N LYS A 215 31.84 -22.78 -8.07
CA LYS A 215 30.72 -21.99 -8.63
C LYS A 215 30.94 -20.49 -8.37
N ASN A 216 30.74 -19.66 -9.38
CA ASN A 216 30.81 -18.21 -9.21
C ASN A 216 29.76 -17.78 -8.16
N PRO A 217 30.16 -17.16 -7.04
CA PRO A 217 29.25 -16.87 -5.92
C PRO A 217 28.04 -16.01 -6.32
N ASP A 218 28.23 -15.10 -7.26
CA ASP A 218 27.21 -14.14 -7.71
C ASP A 218 26.07 -14.81 -8.48
N ASP A 219 26.37 -15.78 -9.36
CA ASP A 219 25.35 -16.52 -10.13
C ASP A 219 24.46 -17.38 -9.21
N VAL A 220 25.07 -17.97 -8.16
CA VAL A 220 24.33 -18.76 -7.17
C VAL A 220 23.44 -17.84 -6.33
N LYS A 221 23.95 -16.66 -5.96
CA LYS A 221 23.20 -15.65 -5.22
C LYS A 221 21.98 -15.19 -6.02
N GLU A 222 22.13 -14.82 -7.29
CA GLU A 222 21.03 -14.38 -8.14
C GLU A 222 19.94 -15.47 -8.31
N ALA A 223 20.35 -16.73 -8.54
CA ALA A 223 19.41 -17.84 -8.64
C ALA A 223 18.59 -18.03 -7.35
N ASP A 224 19.22 -17.87 -6.19
CA ASP A 224 18.57 -17.98 -4.89
C ASP A 224 17.65 -16.78 -4.61
N ASP A 225 18.05 -15.57 -5.00
CA ASP A 225 17.24 -14.36 -4.87
C ASP A 225 15.99 -14.43 -5.77
N LEU A 226 16.09 -14.99 -6.98
CA LEU A 226 14.94 -15.26 -7.84
C LEU A 226 13.96 -16.26 -7.22
N VAL A 227 14.46 -17.30 -6.55
CA VAL A 227 13.62 -18.27 -5.82
C VAL A 227 12.96 -17.62 -4.60
N SER A 228 13.69 -16.73 -3.92
CA SER A 228 13.20 -15.94 -2.78
C SER A 228 12.05 -15.01 -3.19
N LEU A 229 12.19 -14.29 -4.31
CA LEU A 229 11.13 -13.45 -4.86
C LEU A 229 9.94 -14.28 -5.34
N PHE A 230 10.19 -15.41 -6.02
CA PHE A 230 9.14 -16.35 -6.45
C PHE A 230 8.28 -16.83 -5.28
N ALA A 231 8.89 -17.16 -4.13
CA ALA A 231 8.14 -17.61 -2.95
C ALA A 231 7.15 -16.55 -2.44
N ARG A 232 7.52 -15.26 -2.49
CA ARG A 232 6.68 -14.13 -2.06
C ARG A 232 5.52 -13.85 -3.01
N ILE A 233 5.78 -13.90 -4.32
CA ILE A 233 4.73 -13.80 -5.34
C ILE A 233 3.76 -14.98 -5.21
N LYS A 234 4.29 -16.21 -5.04
CA LYS A 234 3.49 -17.42 -4.84
C LYS A 234 2.64 -17.33 -3.57
N PHE A 235 3.22 -16.91 -2.45
CA PHE A 235 2.48 -16.68 -1.20
C PHE A 235 1.33 -15.71 -1.42
N THR A 236 1.60 -14.54 -2.02
CA THR A 236 0.58 -13.50 -2.27
C THR A 236 -0.56 -14.02 -3.14
N LYS A 237 -0.23 -14.77 -4.21
CA LYS A 237 -1.24 -15.37 -5.10
C LYS A 237 -2.11 -16.39 -4.37
N MET A 238 -1.48 -17.29 -3.62
CA MET A 238 -2.20 -18.34 -2.86
C MET A 238 -3.05 -17.74 -1.75
N LEU A 239 -2.56 -16.72 -1.05
CA LEU A 239 -3.31 -16.00 -0.03
C LEU A 239 -4.56 -15.36 -0.64
N TYR A 240 -4.41 -14.67 -1.77
CA TYR A 240 -5.54 -14.08 -2.49
C TYR A 240 -6.58 -15.12 -2.90
N GLN A 241 -6.15 -16.26 -3.46
CA GLN A 241 -7.05 -17.35 -3.84
C GLN A 241 -7.75 -17.99 -2.63
N ALA A 242 -7.05 -18.13 -1.49
CA ALA A 242 -7.64 -18.59 -0.25
C ALA A 242 -8.74 -17.62 0.24
N MET A 243 -8.49 -16.32 0.18
CA MET A 243 -9.45 -15.30 0.60
C MET A 243 -10.67 -15.26 -0.32
N LEU A 244 -10.48 -15.40 -1.64
CA LEU A 244 -11.60 -15.54 -2.58
C LEU A 244 -12.46 -16.78 -2.29
N ALA A 245 -11.83 -17.91 -1.96
CA ALA A 245 -12.53 -19.14 -1.62
C ALA A 245 -13.36 -19.06 -0.32
N LEU A 246 -12.98 -18.15 0.60
CA LEU A 246 -13.73 -17.81 1.81
C LEU A 246 -14.80 -16.73 1.58
N GLY A 247 -14.87 -16.18 0.36
CA GLY A 247 -15.77 -15.11 -0.04
C GLY A 247 -17.27 -15.45 0.12
N PRO A 248 -18.15 -14.44 -0.05
CA PRO A 248 -19.60 -14.61 0.12
C PRO A 248 -20.22 -15.53 -0.92
N LYS A 249 -19.58 -15.68 -2.09
CA LYS A 249 -20.00 -16.56 -3.19
C LYS A 249 -19.37 -17.97 -3.12
N ARG A 250 -19.11 -18.49 -1.92
CA ARG A 250 -18.47 -19.80 -1.73
C ARG A 250 -19.36 -20.96 -2.19
N GLU A 251 -18.76 -21.90 -2.91
CA GLU A 251 -19.34 -23.21 -3.20
C GLU A 251 -18.82 -24.25 -2.17
N GLN A 252 -19.45 -25.42 -2.06
CA GLN A 252 -19.00 -26.47 -1.12
C GLN A 252 -17.56 -26.94 -1.38
N SER A 253 -17.12 -26.96 -2.65
CA SER A 253 -15.74 -27.26 -3.05
C SER A 253 -14.73 -26.22 -2.55
N SER A 254 -15.15 -24.97 -2.38
CA SER A 254 -14.29 -23.82 -2.07
C SER A 254 -13.56 -23.96 -0.73
N LEU A 255 -14.13 -24.65 0.27
CA LEU A 255 -13.46 -24.89 1.55
C LEU A 255 -12.25 -25.84 1.40
N SER A 256 -12.40 -26.90 0.61
CA SER A 256 -11.31 -27.84 0.35
C SER A 256 -10.18 -27.19 -0.43
N ASP A 257 -10.51 -26.31 -1.36
CA ASP A 257 -9.53 -25.55 -2.14
C ASP A 257 -8.85 -24.48 -1.28
N CYS A 258 -9.59 -23.79 -0.42
CA CYS A 258 -9.02 -22.88 0.57
C CYS A 258 -7.98 -23.57 1.44
N GLN A 259 -8.28 -24.76 1.97
CA GLN A 259 -7.33 -25.51 2.78
C GLN A 259 -6.06 -25.85 1.99
N LYS A 260 -6.18 -26.26 0.71
CA LYS A 260 -5.01 -26.49 -0.15
C LYS A 260 -4.20 -25.20 -0.35
N TYR A 261 -4.85 -24.08 -0.64
CA TYR A 261 -4.16 -22.80 -0.83
C TYR A 261 -3.41 -22.36 0.43
N LEU A 262 -4.03 -22.53 1.61
CA LEU A 262 -3.38 -22.22 2.89
C LEU A 262 -2.19 -23.15 3.19
N THR A 263 -2.28 -24.45 2.87
CA THR A 263 -1.12 -25.35 2.97
C THR A 263 0.05 -24.85 2.12
N VAL A 264 -0.22 -24.42 0.89
CA VAL A 264 0.82 -23.86 0.01
C VAL A 264 1.35 -22.52 0.53
N CYS A 265 0.51 -21.70 1.17
CA CYS A 265 0.97 -20.48 1.85
C CYS A 265 1.95 -20.81 2.96
N THR A 266 1.68 -21.82 3.79
CA THR A 266 2.58 -22.26 4.87
C THR A 266 3.93 -22.70 4.33
N GLU A 267 3.95 -23.52 3.27
CA GLU A 267 5.20 -23.94 2.62
C GLU A 267 5.99 -22.76 2.07
N ALA A 268 5.31 -21.80 1.43
CA ALA A 268 5.96 -20.59 0.91
C ALA A 268 6.50 -19.71 2.05
N LEU A 269 5.78 -19.62 3.17
CA LEU A 269 6.18 -18.83 4.33
C LEU A 269 7.48 -19.34 4.96
N GLU A 270 7.69 -20.66 5.01
CA GLU A 270 8.98 -21.22 5.47
C GLU A 270 10.16 -20.73 4.63
N ILE A 271 9.98 -20.60 3.32
CA ILE A 271 11.02 -20.09 2.42
C ILE A 271 11.21 -18.59 2.66
N ILE A 272 10.12 -17.83 2.79
CA ILE A 272 10.17 -16.38 3.07
C ILE A 272 10.94 -16.13 4.37
N GLN A 273 10.61 -16.85 5.45
CA GLN A 273 11.29 -16.72 6.75
C GLN A 273 12.79 -17.01 6.68
N ARG A 274 13.20 -17.99 5.86
CA ARG A 274 14.63 -18.32 5.67
C ARG A 274 15.37 -17.33 4.76
N THR A 275 14.65 -16.45 4.06
CA THR A 275 15.19 -15.55 3.04
C THR A 275 14.84 -14.08 3.29
N THR A 276 14.47 -13.72 4.52
CA THR A 276 14.17 -12.33 4.93
C THR A 276 15.38 -11.42 4.82
N ASP A 277 16.59 -11.97 4.94
CA ASP A 277 17.86 -11.25 4.79
C ASP A 277 18.19 -10.85 3.35
N ARG A 278 17.44 -11.37 2.36
CA ARG A 278 17.62 -11.08 0.93
C ARG A 278 16.94 -9.78 0.47
N GLY A 279 16.10 -9.20 1.31
CA GLY A 279 15.47 -7.90 1.03
C GLY A 279 16.33 -6.74 1.48
N VAL A 280 16.21 -5.62 0.77
CA VAL A 280 16.72 -4.34 1.27
C VAL A 280 16.05 -4.03 2.61
N LYS A 281 16.85 -3.72 3.63
CA LYS A 281 16.36 -3.33 4.95
C LYS A 281 16.30 -1.80 5.05
N PRO A 282 15.32 -1.25 5.77
CA PRO A 282 15.30 0.18 6.04
C PRO A 282 16.57 0.58 6.79
N GLU A 283 17.20 1.66 6.36
CA GLU A 283 18.32 2.26 7.09
C GLU A 283 17.79 2.76 8.45
N ILE A 284 18.23 2.12 9.53
CA ILE A 284 17.95 2.61 10.88
C ILE A 284 18.80 3.89 11.02
N PRO A 285 18.21 5.09 11.16
CA PRO A 285 18.99 6.28 11.39
C PRO A 285 19.79 6.07 12.69
N SER A 286 21.11 6.20 12.60
CA SER A 286 21.99 6.18 13.77
C SER A 286 21.48 7.21 14.77
N SER A 287 21.23 6.77 16.00
CA SER A 287 20.70 7.57 17.12
C SER A 287 21.71 8.60 17.65
N GLU A 288 22.53 9.19 16.78
CA GLU A 288 23.47 10.26 17.09
C GLU A 288 22.92 11.55 16.49
N GLY A 289 22.10 12.29 17.24
CA GLY A 289 21.69 13.63 16.78
C GLY A 289 20.62 14.38 17.56
N GLU A 290 19.82 13.76 18.42
CA GLU A 290 18.83 14.51 19.22
C GLU A 290 19.37 14.84 20.63
N LYS A 291 20.35 15.74 20.66
CA LYS A 291 20.60 16.63 21.80
C LYS A 291 21.06 17.98 21.28
N THR A 292 20.11 18.89 21.05
CA THR A 292 20.19 20.33 21.38
C THR A 292 18.82 20.94 21.17
#